data_AF-A0A8T6NF92-F1
#
_entry.id   AF-A0A8T6NF92-F1
#
_cell.length_a   1.000
_cell.length_b   1.000
_cell.length_c   1.000
_cell.angle_alpha   90.00
_cell.angle_beta   90.00
_cell.angle_gamma   90.00
#
_symmetry.space_group_name_H-M   'P 1'
#
loop_
_entity.id
_entity.type
_entity.pdbx_description
1 polymer ?
#
loop_
_entity_poly.entity_id
_entity_poly.type
_entity_poly.pdbx_seq_one_letter_code
_entity_poly.pdbx_strand_id
1 'polypeptide(L)'
;MRLGYIDQMKAIAILFMVEVHTAAILPPEGITVGHPAAFVAAAFGGMAAPLFVTVSGWGMHRGAKKRFAERLNSRAWINWVLPRVVVLTACQFLVNFLLAIERGGRFELQTPGVLTLIAIAAIFSPLISRFNSKQLVGIFSLLALTPLLLGEYNGAGFSWSSRVDSQGFEEWINRLLVNGTYPVLPWLAFS
;
A
#
# COMPACT_ATOMS: atom_id res chain seq x y z
N MET A 1 2.18 26.92 -2.29
CA MET A 1 0.71 26.89 -2.17
C MET A 1 0.29 25.51 -1.67
N ARG A 2 -0.34 25.44 -0.49
CA ARG A 2 -0.90 24.22 0.08
C ARG A 2 -2.22 23.94 -0.63
N LEU A 3 -2.42 22.73 -1.15
CA LEU A 3 -3.61 22.38 -1.92
C LEU A 3 -4.63 21.75 -0.96
N GLY A 4 -5.66 22.52 -0.56
CA GLY A 4 -6.63 22.10 0.46
C GLY A 4 -7.32 20.77 0.14
N TYR A 5 -7.62 20.52 -1.14
CA TYR A 5 -8.21 19.25 -1.57
C TYR A 5 -7.32 18.03 -1.34
N ILE A 6 -5.98 18.16 -1.39
CA ILE A 6 -5.07 17.06 -1.08
C ILE A 6 -5.15 16.70 0.40
N ASP A 7 -5.25 17.70 1.27
CA ASP A 7 -5.35 17.46 2.71
C ASP A 7 -6.71 16.86 3.10
N GLN A 8 -7.79 17.28 2.42
CA GLN A 8 -9.11 16.64 2.54
C GLN A 8 -9.05 15.16 2.13
N MET A 9 -8.41 14.84 1.00
CA MET A 9 -8.24 13.46 0.56
C MET A 9 -7.44 12.61 1.55
N LYS A 10 -6.41 13.16 2.19
CA LYS A 10 -5.68 12.48 3.28
C LYS A 10 -6.58 12.22 4.48
N ALA A 11 -7.38 13.20 4.88
CA ALA A 11 -8.31 13.04 6.00
C ALA A 11 -9.34 11.94 5.71
N ILE A 12 -9.88 11.89 4.49
CA ILE A 12 -10.80 10.82 4.05
C ILE A 12 -10.10 9.45 4.09
N ALA A 13 -8.87 9.34 3.59
CA ALA A 13 -8.11 8.09 3.62
C ALA A 13 -7.89 7.58 5.07
N ILE A 14 -7.54 8.49 6.00
CA ILE A 14 -7.42 8.17 7.43
C ILE A 14 -8.75 7.72 8.00
N LEU A 15 -9.85 8.39 7.66
CA LEU A 15 -11.18 8.05 8.15
C LEU A 15 -11.61 6.64 7.70
N PHE A 16 -11.40 6.29 6.43
CA PHE A 16 -11.65 4.93 5.94
C PHE A 16 -10.75 3.88 6.59
N MET A 17 -9.49 4.22 6.87
CA MET A 17 -8.58 3.32 7.57
C MET A 17 -9.02 3.05 9.02
N VAL A 18 -9.41 4.10 9.75
CA VAL A 18 -9.91 3.96 11.13
C VAL A 18 -11.22 3.19 11.14
N GLU A 19 -12.13 3.51 10.21
CA GLU A 19 -13.43 2.83 10.07
C GLU A 19 -13.25 1.32 9.89
N VAL A 20 -12.48 0.87 8.89
CA VAL A 20 -12.34 -0.57 8.62
C VAL A 20 -11.67 -1.33 9.75
N HIS A 21 -10.70 -0.72 10.44
CA HIS A 21 -10.05 -1.35 11.59
C HIS A 21 -11.01 -1.41 12.79
N THR A 22 -11.84 -0.38 12.98
CA THR A 22 -12.87 -0.38 14.02
C THR A 22 -13.92 -1.45 13.74
N ALA A 23 -14.45 -1.51 12.52
CA ALA A 23 -15.41 -2.52 12.10
C ALA A 23 -14.84 -3.94 12.19
N ALA A 24 -13.54 -4.10 11.96
CA ALA A 24 -12.82 -5.36 12.06
C ALA A 24 -12.59 -5.86 13.49
N ILE A 25 -12.39 -4.94 14.45
CA ILE A 25 -12.08 -5.25 15.85
C ILE A 25 -13.35 -5.30 16.70
N LEU A 26 -14.29 -4.40 16.45
CA LEU A 26 -15.55 -4.24 17.20
C LEU A 26 -16.73 -4.30 16.22
N PRO A 27 -17.04 -5.49 15.67
CA PRO A 27 -18.20 -5.64 14.80
C PRO A 27 -19.49 -5.41 15.61
N PRO A 28 -20.43 -4.60 15.10
CA PRO A 28 -21.72 -4.38 15.76
C PRO A 28 -22.54 -5.67 15.84
N GLU A 29 -23.24 -5.87 16.97
CA GLU A 29 -24.04 -7.06 17.23
C GLU A 29 -25.15 -7.23 16.18
N GLY A 30 -25.36 -8.46 15.71
CA GLY A 30 -26.39 -8.78 14.72
C GLY A 30 -26.04 -8.48 13.26
N ILE A 31 -24.88 -7.88 12.97
CA ILE A 31 -24.40 -7.64 11.60
C ILE A 31 -23.47 -8.77 11.17
N THR A 32 -23.95 -9.62 10.25
CA THR A 32 -23.14 -10.69 9.63
C THR A 32 -22.41 -10.16 8.38
N VAL A 33 -21.42 -10.92 7.88
CA VAL A 33 -20.61 -10.57 6.69
C VAL A 33 -21.48 -10.33 5.45
N GLY A 34 -22.64 -10.98 5.35
CA GLY A 34 -23.59 -10.81 4.24
C GLY A 34 -24.51 -9.60 4.35
N HIS A 35 -24.47 -8.86 5.46
CA HIS A 35 -25.33 -7.70 5.65
C HIS A 35 -24.90 -6.55 4.73
N PRO A 36 -25.82 -5.83 4.05
CA PRO A 36 -25.47 -4.72 3.15
C PRO A 36 -24.59 -3.66 3.80
N ALA A 37 -24.81 -3.36 5.09
CA ALA A 37 -23.95 -2.43 5.83
C ALA A 37 -22.51 -2.93 5.99
N ALA A 38 -22.29 -4.24 6.18
CA ALA A 38 -20.96 -4.83 6.27
C ALA A 38 -20.23 -4.74 4.92
N PHE A 39 -20.95 -4.92 3.82
CA PHE A 39 -20.42 -4.75 2.47
C PHE A 39 -20.00 -3.29 2.20
N VAL A 40 -20.83 -2.31 2.58
CA VAL A 40 -20.52 -0.88 2.43
C VAL A 40 -19.31 -0.48 3.28
N ALA A 41 -19.26 -0.92 4.54
CA ALA A 41 -18.10 -0.74 5.42
C ALA A 41 -16.83 -1.34 4.80
N ALA A 42 -16.90 -2.59 4.34
CA ALA A 42 -15.78 -3.25 3.67
C ALA A 42 -15.34 -2.51 2.40
N ALA A 43 -16.27 -1.93 1.63
CA ALA A 43 -15.96 -1.13 0.45
C ALA A 43 -15.21 0.16 0.81
N PHE A 44 -15.62 0.89 1.85
CA PHE A 44 -14.89 2.06 2.34
C PHE A 44 -13.49 1.68 2.82
N GLY A 45 -13.39 0.63 3.62
CA GLY A 45 -12.11 0.07 4.06
C GLY A 45 -11.19 -0.33 2.92
N GLY A 46 -11.74 -1.00 1.90
CA GLY A 46 -11.01 -1.40 0.69
C GLY A 46 -10.44 -0.22 -0.09
N MET A 47 -11.08 0.96 -0.02
CA MET A 47 -10.59 2.19 -0.65
C MET A 47 -9.50 2.91 0.14
N ALA A 48 -9.33 2.64 1.44
CA ALA A 48 -8.36 3.35 2.28
C ALA A 48 -6.93 3.24 1.74
N ALA A 49 -6.46 2.02 1.46
CA ALA A 49 -5.11 1.78 0.97
C ALA A 49 -4.86 2.39 -0.43
N PRO A 50 -5.73 2.21 -1.45
CA PRO A 50 -5.63 2.92 -2.72
C PRO A 50 -5.49 4.43 -2.58
N LEU A 51 -6.28 5.06 -1.69
CA LEU A 51 -6.21 6.50 -1.45
C LEU A 51 -4.88 6.90 -0.81
N PHE A 52 -4.41 6.16 0.21
CA PHE A 52 -3.12 6.40 0.84
C PHE A 52 -1.96 6.30 -0.15
N VAL A 53 -1.94 5.26 -0.97
CA VAL A 53 -0.92 5.04 -1.99
C VAL A 53 -0.95 6.16 -3.02
N THR A 54 -2.12 6.52 -3.53
CA THR A 54 -2.26 7.58 -4.55
C THR A 54 -1.81 8.94 -4.04
N VAL A 55 -2.25 9.33 -2.83
CA VAL A 55 -1.91 10.65 -2.28
C VAL A 55 -0.45 10.72 -1.84
N SER A 56 0.07 9.64 -1.23
CA SER A 56 1.49 9.56 -0.84
C SER A 56 2.39 9.55 -2.07
N GLY A 57 2.03 8.74 -3.06
CA GLY A 57 2.71 8.63 -4.35
C GLY A 57 2.75 9.96 -5.10
N TRP A 58 1.63 10.67 -5.21
CA TRP A 58 1.61 12.02 -5.81
C TRP A 58 2.59 13.00 -5.13
N GLY A 59 2.61 13.00 -3.79
CA GLY A 59 3.51 13.85 -3.02
C GLY A 59 4.98 13.48 -3.22
N MET A 60 5.24 12.18 -3.34
CA MET A 60 6.56 11.61 -3.56
C MET A 60 7.07 11.89 -4.97
N HIS A 61 6.26 11.64 -6.00
CA HIS A 61 6.54 11.94 -7.39
C HIS A 61 6.89 13.41 -7.59
N ARG A 62 6.09 14.34 -7.04
CA ARG A 62 6.36 15.79 -7.12
C ARG A 62 7.65 16.16 -6.38
N GLY A 63 7.87 15.56 -5.21
CA GLY A 63 9.08 15.76 -4.41
C GLY A 63 10.35 15.25 -5.10
N ALA A 64 10.25 14.10 -5.78
CA ALA A 64 11.31 13.48 -6.55
C ALA A 64 11.61 14.28 -7.81
N LYS A 65 10.59 14.67 -8.57
CA LYS A 65 10.76 15.50 -9.78
C LYS A 65 11.49 16.81 -9.48
N LYS A 66 11.22 17.46 -8.35
CA LYS A 66 11.95 18.68 -7.94
C LYS A 66 13.43 18.41 -7.61
N ARG A 67 13.78 17.22 -7.13
CA ARG A 67 15.11 16.90 -6.58
C ARG A 67 16.01 16.11 -7.52
N PHE A 68 15.42 15.34 -8.44
CA PHE A 68 16.11 14.39 -9.30
C PHE A 68 15.84 14.64 -10.80
N ALA A 69 15.26 15.80 -11.16
CA ALA A 69 14.98 16.16 -12.56
C ALA A 69 16.20 16.06 -13.47
N GLU A 70 17.37 16.49 -12.99
CA GLU A 70 18.57 16.62 -13.83
C GLU A 70 19.58 15.48 -13.62
N ARG A 71 19.76 14.99 -12.38
CA ARG A 71 20.71 13.91 -12.08
C ARG A 71 20.32 13.13 -10.82
N LEU A 72 20.62 11.82 -10.83
CA LEU A 72 20.60 11.02 -9.61
C LEU A 72 21.82 11.38 -8.76
N ASN A 73 21.59 12.14 -7.69
CA ASN A 73 22.62 12.49 -6.72
C ASN A 73 22.51 11.55 -5.52
N SER A 74 23.57 10.78 -5.24
CA SER A 74 23.63 9.84 -4.12
C SER A 74 23.36 10.50 -2.76
N ARG A 75 23.83 11.73 -2.54
CA ARG A 75 23.55 12.48 -1.29
C ARG A 75 22.08 12.88 -1.19
N ALA A 76 21.47 13.30 -2.29
CA ALA A 76 20.05 13.64 -2.31
C ALA A 76 19.18 12.39 -2.12
N TRP A 77 19.61 11.25 -2.65
CA TRP A 77 18.95 9.96 -2.43
C TRP A 77 19.05 9.54 -0.96
N ILE A 78 20.24 9.56 -0.36
CA ILE A 78 20.44 9.21 1.06
C ILE A 78 19.64 10.14 1.97
N ASN A 79 19.63 11.45 1.72
CA ASN A 79 18.95 12.39 2.62
C ASN A 79 17.41 12.40 2.45
N TRP A 80 16.88 11.84 1.36
CA TRP A 80 15.46 11.92 1.05
C TRP A 80 14.78 10.55 1.01
N VAL A 81 15.34 9.57 0.31
CA VAL A 81 14.75 8.23 0.20
C VAL A 81 14.97 7.44 1.50
N LEU A 82 16.21 7.38 2.01
CA LEU A 82 16.56 6.49 3.12
C LEU A 82 15.72 6.72 4.39
N PRO A 83 15.50 7.96 4.89
CA PRO A 83 14.70 8.16 6.09
C PRO A 83 13.25 7.68 5.93
N ARG A 84 12.68 7.83 4.72
CA ARG A 84 11.31 7.36 4.44
C ARG A 84 11.24 5.85 4.49
N VAL A 85 12.18 5.17 3.81
CA VAL A 85 12.24 3.71 3.79
C VAL A 85 12.40 3.18 5.22
N VAL A 86 13.35 3.72 5.98
CA VAL A 86 13.61 3.30 7.37
C VAL A 86 12.37 3.48 8.25
N VAL A 87 11.75 4.66 8.23
CA VAL A 87 10.57 4.93 9.06
C VAL A 87 9.38 4.07 8.63
N LEU A 88 9.12 3.93 7.33
CA LEU A 88 7.99 3.15 6.83
C LEU A 88 8.15 1.65 7.14
N THR A 89 9.35 1.10 6.94
CA THR A 89 9.66 -0.29 7.28
C THR A 89 9.57 -0.51 8.79
N ALA A 90 10.11 0.39 9.61
CA ALA A 90 10.01 0.31 11.07
C ALA A 90 8.54 0.36 11.53
N CYS A 91 7.74 1.26 10.96
CA CYS A 91 6.31 1.34 11.23
C CYS A 91 5.56 0.08 10.76
N GLN A 92 5.95 -0.54 9.64
CA GLN A 92 5.35 -1.81 9.22
C GLN A 92 5.59 -2.90 10.28
N PHE A 93 6.84 -3.06 10.73
CA PHE A 93 7.16 -4.04 11.78
C PHE A 93 6.41 -3.73 13.07
N LEU A 94 6.32 -2.46 13.46
CA LEU A 94 5.57 -2.06 14.64
C LEU A 94 4.08 -2.41 14.52
N VAL A 95 3.44 -2.12 13.38
CA VAL A 95 2.03 -2.47 13.14
C VAL A 95 1.84 -3.99 13.16
N ASN A 96 2.69 -4.75 12.48
CA ASN A 96 2.62 -6.20 12.46
C ASN A 96 2.79 -6.79 13.88
N PHE A 97 3.69 -6.21 14.69
CA PHE A 97 3.91 -6.63 16.08
C PHE A 97 2.73 -6.29 17.01
N LEU A 98 2.17 -5.08 16.89
CA LEU A 98 1.04 -4.64 17.71
C LEU A 98 -0.25 -5.37 17.35
N LEU A 99 -0.44 -5.67 16.06
CA LEU A 99 -1.61 -6.37 15.50
C LEU A 99 -1.26 -7.80 15.07
N ALA A 100 -0.37 -8.45 15.84
CA ALA A 100 0.00 -9.84 15.63
C ALA A 100 -1.21 -10.77 15.83
N ILE A 101 -1.32 -11.83 15.03
CA ILE A 101 -2.44 -12.80 15.13
C ILE A 101 -2.54 -13.40 16.55
N GLU A 102 -1.41 -13.69 17.20
CA GLU A 102 -1.34 -14.20 18.58
C GLU A 102 -2.02 -13.28 19.62
N ARG A 103 -2.17 -11.98 19.31
CA ARG A 103 -2.77 -10.97 20.19
C ARG A 103 -4.19 -10.58 19.78
N GLY A 104 -4.82 -11.37 18.91
CA GLY A 104 -6.13 -11.06 18.32
C GLY A 104 -6.07 -10.08 17.15
N GLY A 105 -4.88 -9.83 16.61
CA GLY A 105 -4.67 -9.02 15.41
C GLY A 105 -4.87 -9.82 14.11
N ARG A 106 -4.30 -9.30 13.01
CA ARG A 106 -4.52 -9.83 11.65
C ARG A 106 -3.25 -10.08 10.85
N PHE A 107 -2.07 -9.77 11.38
CA PHE A 107 -0.83 -9.84 10.62
C PHE A 107 0.19 -10.77 11.28
N GLU A 108 1.01 -11.40 10.45
CA GLU A 108 2.24 -12.04 10.89
C GLU A 108 3.37 -11.01 10.96
N LEU A 109 4.42 -11.31 11.72
CA LEU A 109 5.48 -10.34 11.98
C LEU A 109 6.18 -9.88 10.69
N GLN A 110 6.32 -10.79 9.72
CA GLN A 110 6.99 -10.55 8.45
C GLN A 110 6.04 -10.19 7.29
N THR A 111 4.74 -10.02 7.54
CA THR A 111 3.77 -9.71 6.47
C THR A 111 4.13 -8.42 5.73
N PRO A 112 4.36 -8.45 4.40
CA PRO A 112 4.49 -7.22 3.62
C PRO A 112 3.15 -6.51 3.52
N GLY A 113 3.13 -5.22 3.86
CA GLY A 113 1.92 -4.40 3.88
C GLY A 113 2.04 -3.08 3.11
N VAL A 114 1.03 -2.22 3.26
CA VAL A 114 0.96 -0.93 2.56
C VAL A 114 2.16 -0.03 2.84
N LEU A 115 2.74 -0.07 4.05
CA LEU A 115 3.91 0.76 4.39
C LEU A 115 5.18 0.23 3.71
N THR A 116 5.32 -1.09 3.60
CA THR A 116 6.42 -1.71 2.82
C THR A 116 6.30 -1.36 1.35
N LEU A 117 5.08 -1.37 0.80
CA LEU A 117 4.81 -0.92 -0.55
C LEU A 117 5.23 0.53 -0.75
N ILE A 118 4.84 1.45 0.15
CA ILE A 118 5.22 2.87 0.04
C ILE A 118 6.74 3.04 0.21
N ALA A 119 7.40 2.22 1.03
CA ALA A 119 8.86 2.23 1.18
C ALA A 119 9.55 1.85 -0.14
N ILE A 120 9.09 0.79 -0.80
CA ILE A 120 9.61 0.37 -2.10
C ILE A 120 9.32 1.43 -3.17
N ALA A 121 8.10 1.96 -3.19
CA ALA A 121 7.72 3.08 -4.04
C ALA A 121 8.72 4.24 -3.89
N ALA A 122 9.10 4.61 -2.67
CA ALA A 122 10.08 5.67 -2.41
C ALA A 122 11.47 5.39 -2.98
N ILE A 123 11.89 4.12 -2.99
CA ILE A 123 13.15 3.69 -3.61
C ILE A 123 13.10 3.93 -5.13
N PHE A 124 11.97 3.62 -5.76
CA PHE A 124 11.78 3.75 -7.20
C PHE A 124 11.36 5.15 -7.67
N SER A 125 10.87 6.03 -6.79
CA SER A 125 10.43 7.38 -7.15
C SER A 125 11.42 8.22 -7.97
N PRO A 126 12.75 8.20 -7.72
CA PRO A 126 13.70 8.92 -8.56
C PRO A 126 13.68 8.45 -10.02
N LEU A 127 13.48 7.16 -10.25
CA LEU A 127 13.38 6.57 -11.60
C LEU A 127 12.00 6.90 -12.20
N ILE A 128 10.93 6.72 -11.43
CA ILE A 128 9.55 6.92 -11.88
C ILE A 128 9.27 8.40 -12.20
N SER A 129 9.92 9.33 -11.49
CA SER A 129 9.79 10.77 -11.71
C SER A 129 10.22 11.27 -13.11
N ARG A 130 10.89 10.42 -13.89
CA ARG A 130 11.32 10.70 -15.27
C ARG A 130 10.21 10.51 -16.30
N PHE A 131 9.17 9.74 -15.95
CA PHE A 131 8.03 9.52 -16.84
C PHE A 131 7.04 10.68 -16.76
N ASN A 132 6.32 10.91 -17.85
CA ASN A 132 5.20 11.84 -17.87
C ASN A 132 3.90 11.18 -17.37
N SER A 133 2.89 11.99 -17.04
CA SER A 133 1.63 11.47 -16.49
C SER A 133 0.91 10.49 -17.42
N LYS A 134 1.00 10.67 -18.76
CA LYS A 134 0.37 9.75 -19.72
C LYS A 134 1.04 8.37 -19.70
N GLN A 135 2.36 8.34 -19.62
CA GLN A 135 3.14 7.11 -19.49
C GLN A 135 2.83 6.41 -18.17
N LEU A 136 2.77 7.13 -17.06
CA LEU A 136 2.43 6.56 -15.75
C LEU A 136 1.02 5.98 -15.73
N VAL A 137 0.03 6.67 -16.32
CA VAL A 137 -1.33 6.14 -16.46
C VAL A 137 -1.33 4.89 -17.35
N GLY A 138 -0.58 4.88 -18.45
CA GLY A 138 -0.45 3.69 -19.31
C GLY A 138 0.17 2.50 -18.57
N ILE A 139 1.25 2.73 -17.82
CA ILE A 139 1.91 1.72 -16.98
C ILE A 139 0.95 1.24 -15.89
N PHE A 140 0.25 2.14 -15.21
CA PHE A 140 -0.76 1.79 -14.21
C PHE A 140 -1.84 0.90 -14.81
N SER A 141 -2.45 1.31 -15.92
CA SER A 141 -3.51 0.53 -16.56
C SER A 141 -3.03 -0.87 -16.96
N LEU A 142 -1.81 -0.99 -17.47
CA LEU A 142 -1.23 -2.30 -17.80
C LEU A 142 -0.98 -3.14 -16.54
N LEU A 143 -0.41 -2.56 -15.49
CA LEU A 143 -0.11 -3.25 -14.24
C LEU A 143 -1.38 -3.60 -13.44
N ALA A 144 -2.45 -2.81 -13.55
CA ALA A 144 -3.75 -3.08 -12.94
C ALA A 144 -4.47 -4.28 -13.56
N LEU A 145 -4.11 -4.66 -14.80
CA LEU A 145 -4.62 -5.88 -15.46
C LEU A 145 -3.83 -7.12 -15.04
N THR A 146 -2.66 -6.99 -14.43
CA THR A 146 -1.82 -8.15 -14.04
C THR A 146 -2.54 -9.16 -13.14
N PRO A 147 -3.39 -8.78 -12.16
CA PRO A 147 -4.10 -9.76 -11.34
C PRO A 147 -5.07 -10.62 -12.15
N LEU A 148 -5.62 -10.09 -13.25
CA LEU A 148 -6.51 -10.82 -14.17
C LEU A 148 -5.72 -11.79 -15.05
N LEU A 149 -4.53 -11.38 -15.50
CA LEU A 149 -3.66 -12.19 -16.36
C LEU A 149 -3.00 -13.35 -15.60
N LEU A 150 -2.74 -13.17 -14.30
CA LEU A 150 -2.07 -14.18 -13.47
C LEU A 150 -3.01 -15.31 -13.01
N GLY A 151 -4.33 -15.16 -13.16
CA GLY A 151 -5.31 -16.20 -12.82
C GLY A 151 -5.13 -16.73 -11.39
N GLU A 152 -5.00 -18.05 -11.24
CA GLU A 152 -4.80 -18.73 -9.95
C GLU A 152 -3.55 -18.25 -9.18
N TYR A 153 -2.51 -17.78 -9.88
CA TYR A 153 -1.28 -17.30 -9.22
C TYR A 153 -1.49 -16.00 -8.43
N ASN A 154 -2.55 -15.25 -8.71
CA ASN A 154 -2.98 -14.10 -7.92
C ASN A 154 -3.54 -14.51 -6.53
N GLY A 155 -3.73 -15.82 -6.31
CA GLY A 155 -4.22 -16.36 -5.04
C GLY A 155 -5.69 -16.03 -4.78
N ALA A 156 -6.53 -16.01 -5.82
CA ALA A 156 -7.95 -15.66 -5.70
C ALA A 156 -8.68 -16.52 -4.65
N GLY A 157 -8.29 -17.79 -4.49
CA GLY A 157 -8.82 -18.70 -3.46
C GLY A 157 -8.12 -18.65 -2.10
N PHE A 158 -7.14 -17.78 -1.88
CA PHE A 158 -6.40 -17.74 -0.60
C PHE A 158 -7.26 -17.17 0.52
N SER A 159 -7.21 -17.84 1.68
CA SER A 159 -7.69 -17.29 2.93
C SER A 159 -6.84 -16.08 3.35
N TRP A 160 -7.35 -15.30 4.31
CA TRP A 160 -6.60 -14.18 4.88
C TRP A 160 -5.26 -14.65 5.48
N SER A 161 -5.24 -15.75 6.23
CA SER A 161 -4.02 -16.31 6.83
C SER A 161 -2.96 -16.63 5.78
N SER A 162 -3.34 -17.24 4.67
CA SER A 162 -2.42 -17.54 3.56
C SER A 162 -1.85 -16.29 2.89
N ARG A 163 -2.55 -15.14 2.95
CA ARG A 163 -2.06 -13.88 2.37
C ARG A 163 -1.12 -13.10 3.27
N VAL A 164 -1.17 -13.35 4.57
CA VAL A 164 -0.34 -12.65 5.57
C VAL A 164 0.86 -13.47 6.01
N ASP A 165 0.77 -14.80 5.97
CA ASP A 165 1.90 -15.68 6.23
C ASP A 165 2.87 -15.73 5.04
N SER A 166 4.15 -15.92 5.38
CA SER A 166 5.21 -16.14 4.41
C SER A 166 6.29 -17.03 5.02
N GLN A 167 6.45 -18.24 4.47
CA GLN A 167 7.48 -19.17 4.87
C GLN A 167 8.74 -18.93 4.03
N GLY A 168 9.64 -18.10 4.58
CA GLY A 168 10.91 -17.78 3.96
C GLY A 168 10.85 -16.67 2.90
N PHE A 169 12.01 -16.41 2.29
CA PHE A 169 12.22 -15.21 1.48
C PHE A 169 11.49 -15.22 0.13
N GLU A 170 11.39 -16.38 -0.51
CA GLU A 170 10.72 -16.51 -1.81
C GLU A 170 9.23 -16.22 -1.70
N GLU A 171 8.55 -16.84 -0.73
CA GLU A 171 7.14 -16.60 -0.49
C GLU A 171 6.90 -15.14 -0.07
N TRP A 172 7.80 -14.57 0.73
CA TRP A 172 7.74 -13.16 1.09
C TRP A 172 7.78 -12.23 -0.14
N ILE A 173 8.67 -12.49 -1.11
CA ILE A 173 8.71 -11.75 -2.38
C ILE A 173 7.39 -11.95 -3.15
N ASN A 174 6.85 -13.17 -3.16
CA ASN A 174 5.60 -13.47 -3.85
C ASN A 174 4.42 -12.68 -3.25
N ARG A 175 4.33 -12.64 -1.91
CA ARG A 175 3.35 -11.83 -1.17
C ARG A 175 3.53 -10.34 -1.47
N LEU A 176 4.77 -9.88 -1.54
CA LEU A 176 5.09 -8.48 -1.82
C LEU A 176 4.70 -8.06 -3.25
N LEU A 177 4.96 -8.90 -4.25
CA LEU A 177 4.83 -8.51 -5.65
C LEU A 177 3.49 -8.89 -6.28
N VAL A 178 2.89 -10.01 -5.86
CA VAL A 178 1.83 -10.68 -6.61
C VAL A 178 0.56 -10.91 -5.78
N ASN A 179 0.60 -11.73 -4.73
CA ASN A 179 -0.60 -12.33 -4.13
C ASN A 179 -0.77 -12.07 -2.61
N GLY A 180 0.03 -11.17 -2.03
CA GLY A 180 -0.18 -10.70 -0.66
C GLY A 180 -1.31 -9.69 -0.55
N THR A 181 -1.38 -8.99 0.58
CA THR A 181 -2.47 -8.03 0.86
C THR A 181 -2.40 -6.76 0.02
N TYR A 182 -1.18 -6.32 -0.33
CA TYR A 182 -0.94 -5.09 -1.09
C TYR A 182 0.22 -5.30 -2.09
N PRO A 183 -0.03 -5.97 -3.24
CA PRO A 183 1.01 -6.29 -4.21
C PRO A 183 1.57 -5.03 -4.86
N VAL A 184 2.90 -4.89 -4.91
CA VAL A 184 3.60 -3.66 -5.31
C VAL A 184 3.37 -3.28 -6.78
N LEU A 185 3.23 -4.24 -7.69
CA LEU A 185 3.19 -4.01 -9.14
C LEU A 185 2.13 -2.98 -9.60
N PRO A 186 0.82 -3.15 -9.33
CA PRO A 186 -0.19 -2.18 -9.77
C PRO A 186 0.04 -0.78 -9.19
N TRP A 187 0.62 -0.69 -7.99
CA TRP A 187 0.72 0.56 -7.25
C TRP A 187 2.00 1.35 -7.53
N LEU A 188 3.05 0.72 -8.06
CA LEU A 188 4.31 1.40 -8.38
C LEU A 188 4.12 2.59 -9.32
N ALA A 189 3.16 2.51 -10.25
CA ALA A 189 2.92 3.59 -11.22
C ALA A 189 2.54 4.93 -10.59
N PHE A 190 2.09 4.95 -9.34
CA PHE A 190 1.75 6.17 -8.61
C PHE A 190 2.91 6.78 -7.82
N SER A 191 4.11 6.19 -7.85
CA SER A 191 5.26 6.54 -6.99
C SER A 191 6.14 7.69 -7.48
#